data_AF-A0A0D7ADR1-F1
#
_entry.id   AF-A0A0D7ADR1-F1
#
_cell.length_a   1.000
_cell.length_b   1.000
_cell.length_c   1.000
_cell.angle_alpha   90.00
_cell.angle_beta   90.00
_cell.angle_gamma   90.00
#
_symmetry.space_group_name_H-M   'P 1'
#
loop_
_entity.id
_entity.type
_entity.pdbx_description
1 polymer ?
#
loop_
_entity_poly.entity_id
_entity_poly.type
_entity_poly.pdbx_seq_one_letter_code
_entity_poly.pdbx_strand_id
1 'polypeptide(L)'
;MGLDNTNNYADTTSTDINDYWYTDSATQDLLAVMNACLHNLYDVRRAKGIFDRMRERHNNPLLDTRIYNAVLEAYLGMVSIRDDPVIKAYWLACAWDLFDTMAVGLGLLSNDSRIAPSSATYANMFLAWMRHVQIFF
;
A
#
# COMPACT_ATOMS: atom_id res chain seq x y z
N MET A 1 24.86 53.70 1.08
CA MET A 1 24.15 52.83 2.03
C MET A 1 23.27 51.89 1.23
N GLY A 2 23.82 50.76 0.78
CA GLY A 2 23.07 49.65 0.20
C GLY A 2 23.30 48.46 1.12
N LEU A 3 22.22 47.87 1.62
CA LEU A 3 22.26 46.77 2.59
C LEU A 3 22.53 45.47 1.83
N ASP A 4 23.72 44.91 1.98
CA ASP A 4 24.03 43.53 1.59
C ASP A 4 23.36 42.58 2.59
N ASN A 5 22.08 42.30 2.36
CA ASN A 5 21.33 41.32 3.13
C ASN A 5 21.70 39.92 2.63
N THR A 6 22.80 39.39 3.13
CA THR A 6 23.19 37.97 2.96
C THR A 6 22.30 37.08 3.83
N ASN A 7 21.01 37.04 3.49
CA ASN A 7 20.16 35.94 3.90
C ASN A 7 20.53 34.72 3.03
N ASN A 8 21.54 33.98 3.50
CA ASN A 8 21.73 32.57 3.17
C ASN A 8 20.47 31.81 3.60
N TYR A 9 19.43 31.87 2.76
CA TYR A 9 18.31 30.95 2.83
C TYR A 9 18.90 29.60 2.44
N ALA A 10 19.09 28.73 3.43
CA ALA A 10 19.46 27.34 3.18
C ALA A 10 18.44 26.79 2.18
N ASP A 11 18.90 26.60 0.95
CA ASP A 11 18.10 26.14 -0.17
C ASP A 11 17.62 24.74 0.18
N THR A 12 16.43 24.68 0.78
CA THR A 12 15.73 23.46 1.20
C THR A 12 14.91 22.94 0.03
N THR A 13 15.43 23.10 -1.18
CA THR A 13 14.83 22.54 -2.38
C THR A 13 15.19 21.06 -2.42
N SER A 14 14.21 20.20 -2.15
CA SER A 14 14.33 18.78 -2.44
C SER A 14 14.59 18.63 -3.93
N THR A 15 15.78 18.14 -4.27
CA THR A 15 16.11 17.77 -5.64
C THR A 15 15.62 16.35 -5.89
N ASP A 16 15.20 16.03 -7.12
CA ASP A 16 14.74 14.67 -7.49
C ASP A 16 15.75 13.58 -7.12
N ILE A 17 17.04 13.92 -7.11
CA ILE A 17 18.13 13.04 -6.67
C ILE A 17 18.07 12.80 -5.15
N ASN A 18 17.78 13.83 -4.34
CA ASN A 18 17.68 13.71 -2.90
C ASN A 18 16.46 12.86 -2.50
N ASP A 19 15.32 13.04 -3.16
CA ASP A 19 14.10 12.25 -2.91
C ASP A 19 14.25 10.79 -3.38
N TYR A 20 15.11 10.53 -4.37
CA TYR A 20 15.46 9.17 -4.80
C TYR A 20 16.31 8.42 -3.76
N TRP A 21 17.30 9.08 -3.15
CA TRP A 21 18.22 8.46 -2.20
C TRP A 21 17.74 8.49 -0.75
N TYR A 22 16.99 9.51 -0.38
CA TYR A 22 16.46 9.72 0.96
C TYR A 22 14.96 9.89 0.88
N THR A 23 14.24 8.90 1.40
CA THR A 23 12.80 9.03 1.58
C THR A 23 12.50 10.23 2.50
N ASP A 24 11.54 11.07 2.11
CA ASP A 24 11.05 12.14 2.99
C ASP A 24 10.55 11.57 4.34
N SER A 25 10.78 12.33 5.41
CA SER A 25 10.33 11.96 6.76
C SER A 25 8.81 11.74 6.83
N ALA A 26 8.06 12.46 5.98
CA ALA A 26 6.61 12.36 5.90
C ALA A 26 6.13 10.98 5.38
N THR A 27 6.76 10.40 4.36
CA THR A 27 6.37 9.07 3.84
C THR A 27 6.75 7.97 4.82
N GLN A 28 7.86 8.12 5.55
CA GLN A 28 8.23 7.18 6.62
C GLN A 28 7.22 7.20 7.78
N ASP A 29 6.77 8.39 8.20
CA ASP A 29 5.75 8.52 9.24
C ASP A 29 4.40 7.93 8.81
N LEU A 30 3.97 8.22 7.56
CA LEU A 30 2.77 7.60 6.99
C LEU A 30 2.86 6.07 6.98
N LEU A 31 4.02 5.52 6.65
CA LEU A 31 4.25 4.08 6.67
C LEU A 31 4.17 3.50 8.08
N ALA A 32 4.75 4.18 9.07
CA ALA A 32 4.69 3.78 10.47
C ALA A 32 3.23 3.77 10.98
N VAL A 33 2.46 4.82 10.68
CA VAL A 33 1.03 4.91 11.01
C VAL A 33 0.24 3.80 10.34
N MET A 34 0.48 3.55 9.04
CA MET A 34 -0.18 2.47 8.31
C MET A 34 0.11 1.11 8.96
N ASN A 35 1.36 0.82 9.30
CA ASN A 35 1.73 -0.44 9.95
C ASN A 35 1.06 -0.60 11.32
N ALA A 36 0.97 0.48 12.11
CA ALA A 36 0.23 0.47 13.38
C ALA A 36 -1.27 0.21 13.18
N CYS A 37 -1.88 0.77 12.13
CA CYS A 37 -3.29 0.53 11.80
C CYS A 37 -3.57 -0.89 11.31
N LEU A 38 -2.62 -1.52 10.61
CA LEU A 38 -2.73 -2.91 10.14
C LEU A 38 -2.51 -3.92 11.28
N HIS A 39 -1.72 -3.57 12.30
CA HIS A 39 -1.44 -4.45 13.41
C HIS A 39 -2.72 -4.87 14.15
N ASN A 40 -2.94 -6.18 14.26
CA ASN A 40 -4.15 -6.79 14.81
C ASN A 40 -5.46 -6.22 14.22
N LEU A 41 -5.42 -5.73 12.99
CA LEU A 41 -6.58 -5.20 12.25
C LEU A 41 -7.26 -4.01 12.96
N TYR A 42 -6.48 -3.20 13.69
CA TYR A 42 -6.99 -2.10 14.50
C TYR A 42 -7.83 -1.08 13.70
N ASP A 43 -7.29 -0.59 12.59
CA ASP A 43 -8.00 0.36 11.70
C ASP A 43 -7.61 0.16 10.23
N VAL A 44 -8.05 -0.96 9.67
CA VAL A 44 -7.74 -1.36 8.28
C VAL A 44 -8.30 -0.38 7.24
N ARG A 45 -9.41 0.32 7.54
CA ARG A 45 -9.98 1.32 6.63
C ARG A 45 -9.09 2.55 6.52
N ARG A 46 -8.55 3.04 7.64
CA ARG A 46 -7.57 4.13 7.64
C ARG A 46 -6.28 3.72 6.95
N ALA A 47 -5.78 2.51 7.24
CA ALA A 47 -4.60 1.97 6.58
C ALA A 47 -4.77 1.91 5.05
N LYS A 48 -5.92 1.43 4.56
CA LYS A 48 -6.27 1.44 3.12
C LYS A 48 -6.17 2.84 2.53
N GLY A 49 -6.76 3.85 3.17
CA GLY A 49 -6.69 5.22 2.67
C GLY A 49 -5.27 5.79 2.62
N ILE A 50 -4.41 5.44 3.58
CA ILE A 50 -2.99 5.83 3.56
C ILE A 50 -2.28 5.12 2.40
N PHE A 51 -2.47 3.82 2.28
CA PHE A 51 -1.88 2.98 1.24
C PHE A 51 -2.24 3.47 -0.17
N ASP A 52 -3.52 3.73 -0.44
CA ASP A 52 -3.99 4.22 -1.74
C ASP A 52 -3.31 5.55 -2.12
N ARG A 53 -3.23 6.51 -1.19
CA ARG A 53 -2.50 7.78 -1.41
C ARG A 53 -1.00 7.59 -1.63
N MET A 54 -0.39 6.61 -0.94
CA MET A 54 1.02 6.30 -1.14
C MET A 54 1.29 5.68 -2.51
N ARG A 55 0.32 4.97 -3.10
CA ARG A 55 0.39 4.38 -4.45
C ARG A 55 0.22 5.41 -5.56
N GLU A 56 -0.51 6.49 -5.31
CA GLU A 56 -0.66 7.61 -6.26
C GLU A 56 0.65 8.40 -6.47
N ARG A 57 1.59 8.31 -5.52
CA ARG A 57 2.93 8.90 -5.70
C ARG A 57 3.76 8.01 -6.63
N HIS A 58 4.14 8.55 -7.79
CA HIS A 58 5.04 7.90 -8.74
C HIS A 58 6.34 7.44 -8.05
N ASN A 59 6.75 6.20 -8.36
CA ASN A 59 8.04 5.63 -7.95
C ASN A 59 8.32 5.64 -6.44
N ASN A 60 7.37 5.21 -5.61
CA ASN A 60 7.56 5.11 -4.15
C ASN A 60 8.34 3.83 -3.78
N PRO A 61 9.64 3.90 -3.45
CA PRO A 61 10.47 2.72 -3.20
C PRO A 61 10.09 1.99 -1.90
N LEU A 62 9.35 2.64 -1.00
CA LEU A 62 8.93 2.02 0.26
C LEU A 62 7.79 1.02 0.07
N LEU A 63 7.03 1.15 -1.00
CA LEU A 63 5.93 0.25 -1.31
C LEU A 63 6.48 -1.01 -1.99
N ASP A 64 7.05 -1.91 -1.19
CA ASP A 64 7.57 -3.20 -1.66
C ASP A 64 6.49 -4.31 -1.61
N THR A 65 6.84 -5.49 -2.14
CA THR A 65 5.96 -6.67 -2.11
C THR A 65 5.53 -7.06 -0.70
N ARG A 66 6.36 -6.80 0.33
CA ARG A 66 6.04 -7.14 1.72
C ARG A 66 4.92 -6.24 2.26
N ILE A 67 4.93 -4.95 1.92
CA ILE A 67 3.88 -4.01 2.30
C ILE A 67 2.55 -4.40 1.64
N TYR A 68 2.60 -4.72 0.35
CA TYR A 68 1.42 -5.19 -0.37
C TYR A 68 0.84 -6.46 0.26
N ASN A 69 1.70 -7.42 0.60
CA ASN A 69 1.26 -8.64 1.31
C ASN A 69 0.66 -8.33 2.67
N ALA A 70 1.22 -7.39 3.45
CA ALA A 70 0.68 -7.02 4.75
C ALA A 70 -0.73 -6.40 4.64
N VAL A 71 -0.95 -5.55 3.63
CA VAL A 71 -2.27 -4.96 3.35
C VAL A 71 -3.24 -6.05 2.87
N LEU A 72 -2.79 -6.95 1.99
CA LEU A 72 -3.59 -8.07 1.49
C LEU A 72 -4.04 -8.99 2.65
N GLU A 73 -3.11 -9.37 3.52
CA GLU A 73 -3.38 -10.16 4.71
C GLU A 73 -4.38 -9.46 5.64
N ALA A 74 -4.27 -8.14 5.80
CA ALA A 74 -5.22 -7.39 6.59
C ALA A 74 -6.63 -7.40 5.98
N TYR A 75 -6.77 -7.30 4.65
CA TYR A 75 -8.08 -7.42 3.99
C TYR A 75 -8.69 -8.80 4.20
N LEU A 76 -7.90 -9.87 4.04
CA LEU A 76 -8.36 -11.25 4.29
C LEU A 76 -8.68 -11.49 5.77
N GLY A 77 -7.96 -10.85 6.68
CA GLY A 77 -8.27 -10.83 8.11
C GLY A 77 -9.63 -10.18 8.39
N MET A 78 -9.94 -9.07 7.73
CA MET A 78 -11.25 -8.41 7.83
C MET A 78 -12.39 -9.28 7.29
N VAL A 79 -12.15 -10.07 6.24
CA VAL A 79 -13.13 -11.07 5.76
C VAL A 79 -13.37 -12.15 6.82
N SER A 80 -12.34 -12.55 7.57
CA SER A 80 -12.43 -13.64 8.54
C SER A 80 -13.16 -13.26 9.84
N ILE A 81 -13.05 -12.00 10.28
CA ILE A 81 -13.59 -11.54 11.58
C ILE A 81 -15.00 -10.95 11.47
N ARG A 82 -15.44 -10.54 10.26
CA ARG A 82 -16.75 -9.93 10.06
C ARG A 82 -17.78 -10.99 9.70
N ASP A 83 -18.95 -10.91 10.34
CA ASP A 83 -20.06 -11.82 10.05
C ASP A 83 -20.99 -11.29 8.96
N ASP A 84 -21.05 -9.97 8.78
CA ASP A 84 -21.90 -9.33 7.77
C ASP A 84 -21.42 -9.70 6.34
N PRO A 85 -22.27 -10.34 5.52
CA PRO A 85 -21.90 -10.80 4.19
C PRO A 85 -21.55 -9.66 3.22
N VAL A 86 -22.17 -8.49 3.37
CA VAL A 86 -21.88 -7.31 2.53
C VAL A 86 -20.50 -6.77 2.86
N ILE A 87 -20.18 -6.68 4.15
CA ILE A 87 -18.86 -6.23 4.61
C ILE A 87 -17.77 -7.23 4.19
N LYS A 88 -18.03 -8.53 4.30
CA LYS A 88 -17.10 -9.58 3.82
C LYS A 88 -16.85 -9.47 2.33
N ALA A 89 -17.90 -9.32 1.52
CA ALA A 89 -17.78 -9.18 0.08
C ALA A 89 -16.95 -7.94 -0.30
N TYR A 90 -17.14 -6.82 0.40
CA TYR A 90 -16.33 -5.61 0.20
C TYR A 90 -14.83 -5.85 0.41
N TRP A 91 -14.45 -6.47 1.54
CA TRP A 91 -13.04 -6.73 1.84
C TRP A 91 -12.43 -7.77 0.91
N LEU A 92 -13.20 -8.80 0.53
CA LEU A 92 -12.77 -9.78 -0.45
C LEU A 92 -12.55 -9.14 -1.83
N ALA A 93 -13.43 -8.24 -2.27
CA ALA A 93 -13.27 -7.49 -3.50
C ALA A 93 -12.02 -6.60 -3.46
N CYS A 94 -11.75 -5.93 -2.34
CA CYS A 94 -10.52 -5.15 -2.15
C CYS A 94 -9.25 -6.02 -2.21
N ALA A 95 -9.30 -7.26 -1.69
CA ALA A 95 -8.18 -8.20 -1.78
C ALA A 95 -7.92 -8.66 -3.23
N TRP A 96 -8.99 -8.97 -3.98
CA TRP A 96 -8.88 -9.32 -5.40
C TRP A 96 -8.35 -8.16 -6.24
N ASP A 97 -8.89 -6.95 -6.06
CA ASP A 97 -8.42 -5.76 -6.76
C ASP A 97 -6.91 -5.52 -6.50
N LEU A 98 -6.48 -5.64 -5.24
CA LEU A 98 -5.06 -5.52 -4.91
C LEU A 98 -4.22 -6.62 -5.57
N PHE A 99 -4.66 -7.87 -5.52
CA PHE A 99 -3.98 -8.98 -6.17
C PHE A 99 -3.90 -8.78 -7.69
N ASP A 100 -4.98 -8.37 -8.34
CA ASP A 100 -5.03 -8.10 -9.77
C ASP A 100 -4.10 -6.96 -10.13
N THR A 101 -4.02 -5.89 -9.33
CA THR A 101 -3.04 -4.82 -9.60
C THR A 101 -1.59 -5.31 -9.54
N MET A 102 -1.26 -6.25 -8.64
CA MET A 102 0.07 -6.87 -8.59
C MET A 102 0.29 -7.85 -9.76
N ALA A 103 -0.69 -8.71 -10.04
CA ALA A 103 -0.60 -9.79 -11.02
C ALA A 103 -0.68 -9.28 -12.47
N VAL A 104 -1.54 -8.29 -12.74
CA VAL A 104 -1.68 -7.62 -14.05
C VAL A 104 -0.56 -6.60 -14.26
N GLY A 105 0.06 -6.08 -13.20
CA GLY A 105 1.29 -5.26 -13.27
C GLY A 105 2.49 -5.98 -13.95
N LEU A 106 2.40 -7.29 -14.19
CA LEU A 106 3.32 -8.05 -15.05
C LEU A 106 3.07 -7.87 -16.56
N GLY A 107 1.93 -7.31 -16.96
CA GLY A 107 1.48 -7.17 -18.35
C GLY A 107 1.61 -5.77 -18.91
N LEU A 108 2.81 -5.41 -19.41
CA LEU A 108 3.07 -4.55 -20.58
C LEU A 108 2.43 -3.15 -20.75
N LEU A 109 1.57 -2.63 -19.87
CA LEU A 109 0.83 -1.37 -20.17
C LEU A 109 0.75 -0.31 -19.05
N SER A 110 1.27 -0.54 -17.84
CA SER A 110 1.40 0.54 -16.85
C SER A 110 2.80 0.59 -16.24
N ASN A 111 3.47 1.72 -16.41
CA ASN A 111 4.82 1.96 -15.90
C ASN A 111 4.85 2.28 -14.39
N ASP A 112 3.72 2.12 -13.68
CA ASP A 112 3.53 2.87 -12.42
C ASP A 112 3.64 2.05 -11.13
N SER A 113 3.56 0.72 -11.17
CA SER A 113 3.92 -0.11 -10.01
C SER A 113 4.22 -1.55 -10.41
N ARG A 114 5.49 -1.84 -10.70
CA ARG A 114 5.98 -3.18 -11.08
C ARG A 114 6.18 -4.09 -9.87
N ILE A 115 5.20 -4.17 -8.97
CA ILE A 115 5.34 -4.97 -7.75
C ILE A 115 4.82 -6.37 -8.04
N ALA A 116 5.76 -7.29 -8.26
CA ALA A 116 5.44 -8.67 -8.57
C ALA A 116 4.84 -9.38 -7.34
N PRO A 117 3.79 -10.21 -7.53
CA PRO A 117 3.30 -11.12 -6.51
C PRO A 117 4.39 -12.09 -6.07
N SER A 118 4.44 -12.36 -4.78
CA SER A 118 5.28 -13.42 -4.20
C SER A 118 4.51 -14.74 -4.11
N SER A 119 5.22 -15.84 -3.82
CA SER A 119 4.57 -17.13 -3.48
C SER A 119 3.58 -16.99 -2.33
N ALA A 120 3.88 -16.15 -1.33
CA ALA A 120 2.97 -15.86 -0.22
C ALA A 120 1.69 -15.17 -0.70
N THR A 121 1.79 -14.26 -1.66
CA THR A 121 0.64 -13.57 -2.27
C THR A 121 -0.33 -14.59 -2.89
N TYR A 122 0.19 -15.51 -3.71
CA TYR A 122 -0.62 -16.57 -4.32
C TYR A 122 -1.20 -17.53 -3.28
N ALA A 123 -0.42 -17.93 -2.28
CA ALA A 123 -0.90 -18.81 -1.21
C ALA A 123 -2.06 -18.19 -0.42
N ASN A 124 -1.95 -16.91 -0.06
CA ASN A 124 -2.99 -16.17 0.65
C ASN A 124 -4.28 -16.08 -0.17
N MET A 125 -4.18 -15.75 -1.47
CA MET A 125 -5.35 -15.66 -2.35
C MET A 125 -5.99 -17.03 -2.61
N PHE A 126 -5.19 -18.08 -2.76
CA PHE A 126 -5.70 -19.45 -2.89
C PHE A 126 -6.46 -19.91 -1.64
N LEU A 127 -5.92 -19.62 -0.45
CA LEU A 127 -6.61 -19.90 0.82
C LEU A 127 -7.93 -19.12 0.94
N ALA A 128 -7.94 -17.84 0.53
CA ALA A 128 -9.14 -17.02 0.51
C ALA A 128 -10.20 -17.59 -0.44
N TRP A 129 -9.79 -18.03 -1.63
CA TRP A 129 -10.67 -18.67 -2.61
C TRP A 129 -11.33 -19.93 -2.03
N MET A 130 -10.55 -20.84 -1.46
CA MET A 130 -11.07 -22.07 -0.86
C MET A 130 -12.07 -21.81 0.27
N ARG A 131 -11.81 -20.79 1.10
CA ARG A 131 -12.62 -20.52 2.30
C ARG A 131 -13.90 -19.72 2.03
N HIS A 132 -13.89 -18.84 1.03
CA HIS A 132 -14.94 -17.85 0.89
C HIS A 132 -15.70 -17.94 -0.43
N VAL A 133 -15.10 -18.49 -1.49
CA VAL A 133 -15.75 -18.56 -2.81
C VAL A 133 -16.53 -19.87 -2.97
N GLN A 134 -16.15 -20.95 -2.28
CA GLN A 134 -16.88 -22.23 -2.32
C GLN A 134 -18.25 -22.22 -1.62
N ILE A 135 -18.60 -21.17 -0.88
CA ILE A 135 -19.88 -21.08 -0.14
C ILE A 135 -21.00 -20.45 -1.01
N PHE A 136 -20.67 -19.91 -2.18
CA PHE A 136 -21.61 -19.20 -3.06
C PHE A 136 -22.05 -19.99 -4.32
N PHE A 137 -21.74 -21.28 -4.41
CA PHE A 137 -22.22 -22.19 -5.47
C PHE A 137 -22.89 -23.43 -4.89
#